data_AF-A0A4S8L6G2-F1
#
_entry.id   AF-A0A4S8L6G2-F1
#
_cell.length_a   1.000
_cell.length_b   1.000
_cell.length_c   1.000
_cell.angle_alpha   90.00
_cell.angle_beta   90.00
_cell.angle_gamma   90.00
#
_symmetry.space_group_name_H-M   'P 1'
#
loop_
_entity.id
_entity.type
_entity.pdbx_description
1 polymer ?
#
loop_
_entity_poly.entity_id
_entity_poly.type
_entity_poly.pdbx_seq_one_letter_code
_entity_poly.pdbx_strand_id
1 'polypeptide(L)'
;MILKFNHIAASTSHPYPYSRSHLWQILSIALKHPLVPGSFLLFSLITGHWVYQLIRIFELVTQIQNNFGSPNIFFANLADRTKVIDTAFLLLSLIASDCIIIYRLWVIWGYHWQVAIIPALTTCGLLACSIGTTYQFSQYQAGDNIFQLTSGRWILSDAVLTL
;
A
#
# COMPACT_ATOMS: atom_id res chain seq x y z
N MET A 1 0.71 41.95 -33.24
CA MET A 1 1.26 40.71 -32.65
C MET A 1 2.46 40.93 -31.71
N ILE A 2 2.95 42.17 -31.51
CA ILE A 2 4.18 42.46 -30.73
C ILE A 2 3.90 42.87 -29.27
N LEU A 3 2.65 43.25 -28.93
CA LEU A 3 2.28 43.76 -27.59
C LEU A 3 2.07 42.71 -26.48
N LYS A 4 2.00 41.41 -26.80
CA LYS A 4 1.79 40.36 -25.78
C LYS A 4 3.07 39.85 -25.12
N PHE A 5 4.24 40.03 -25.73
CA PHE A 5 5.50 39.55 -25.15
C PHE A 5 6.02 40.43 -24.01
N ASN A 6 5.74 41.74 -24.05
CA ASN A 6 6.24 42.66 -23.02
C ASN A 6 5.57 42.45 -21.65
N HIS A 7 4.34 41.91 -21.64
CA HIS A 7 3.61 41.62 -20.41
C HIS A 7 4.13 40.36 -19.70
N ILE A 8 4.82 39.47 -20.42
CA ILE A 8 5.43 38.25 -19.86
C ILE A 8 6.79 38.59 -19.23
N ALA A 9 7.56 39.49 -19.85
CA ALA A 9 8.86 39.92 -19.33
C ALA A 9 8.76 40.76 -18.04
N ALA A 10 7.68 41.52 -17.85
CA ALA A 10 7.46 42.30 -16.62
C ALA A 10 7.06 41.42 -15.41
N SER A 11 6.44 40.25 -15.66
CA SER A 11 5.90 39.36 -14.62
C SER A 11 6.95 38.43 -13.98
N THR A 12 8.23 38.53 -14.35
CA THR A 12 9.33 37.78 -13.72
C THR A 12 10.12 38.62 -12.72
N SER A 13 9.73 39.88 -12.49
CA SER A 13 10.45 40.84 -11.66
C SER A 13 9.95 40.99 -10.22
N HIS A 14 9.22 39.99 -9.69
CA HIS A 14 8.81 40.01 -8.28
C HIS A 14 9.74 39.17 -7.40
N PRO A 15 10.59 39.81 -6.56
CA PRO A 15 11.32 39.13 -5.49
C PRO A 15 10.36 38.93 -4.31
N TYR A 16 9.49 37.94 -4.36
CA TYR A 16 8.64 37.63 -3.21
C TYR A 16 9.49 36.99 -2.11
N PRO A 17 9.48 37.51 -0.87
CA PRO A 17 10.08 36.81 0.25
C PRO A 17 9.21 35.55 0.52
N TYR A 18 9.85 34.38 0.54
CA TYR A 18 9.20 33.10 0.79
C TYR A 18 8.66 33.06 2.25
N SER A 19 7.43 33.55 2.46
CA SER A 19 6.80 33.58 3.78
C SER A 19 6.21 32.21 4.14
N ARG A 20 6.51 31.73 5.35
CA ARG A 20 6.06 30.45 5.93
C ARG A 20 4.55 30.21 5.80
N SER A 21 3.73 31.27 5.73
CA SER A 21 2.28 31.19 5.52
C SER A 21 1.88 30.62 4.15
N HIS A 22 2.66 30.86 3.11
CA HIS A 22 2.38 30.36 1.75
C HIS A 22 2.59 28.84 1.63
N LEU A 23 3.60 28.30 2.32
CA LEU A 23 3.82 26.86 2.41
C LEU A 23 2.65 26.14 3.08
N TRP A 24 2.11 26.69 4.18
CA TRP A 24 0.93 26.13 4.85
C TRP A 24 -0.32 26.18 3.96
N GLN A 25 -0.48 27.24 3.17
CA GLN A 25 -1.57 27.34 2.19
C GLN A 25 -1.45 26.26 1.10
N ILE A 26 -0.27 26.12 0.48
CA ILE A 26 -0.02 25.07 -0.52
C ILE A 26 -0.23 23.68 0.08
N LEU A 27 0.29 23.42 1.29
CA LEU A 27 0.14 22.15 1.98
C LEU A 27 -1.35 21.84 2.25
N SER A 28 -2.12 22.84 2.68
CA SER A 28 -3.55 22.68 2.95
C SER A 28 -4.38 22.41 1.68
N ILE A 29 -3.97 22.98 0.53
CA ILE A 29 -4.60 22.74 -0.77
C ILE A 29 -4.22 21.35 -1.28
N ALA A 30 -2.95 20.96 -1.12
CA ALA A 30 -2.45 19.65 -1.49
C ALA A 30 -3.10 18.52 -0.66
N LEU A 31 -3.25 18.71 0.66
CA LEU A 31 -3.92 17.76 1.56
C LEU A 31 -5.41 17.56 1.23
N LYS A 32 -6.05 18.55 0.62
CA LYS A 32 -7.45 18.43 0.15
C LYS A 32 -7.58 17.54 -1.09
N HIS A 33 -6.50 17.32 -1.85
CA HIS A 33 -6.52 16.35 -2.93
C HIS A 33 -6.41 14.93 -2.36
N PRO A 34 -7.37 14.03 -2.62
CA PRO A 34 -7.43 12.69 -2.00
C PRO A 34 -6.21 11.81 -2.32
N LEU A 35 -5.48 12.12 -3.40
CA LEU A 35 -4.24 11.44 -3.79
C LEU A 35 -3.09 11.63 -2.79
N VAL A 36 -2.98 12.80 -2.19
CA VAL A 36 -1.88 13.14 -1.27
C VAL A 36 -1.94 12.31 0.01
N PRO A 37 -3.03 12.33 0.80
CA PRO A 37 -3.13 11.50 2.00
C PRO A 37 -3.09 10.01 1.68
N GLY A 38 -3.69 9.57 0.55
CA GLY A 38 -3.61 8.18 0.10
C GLY A 38 -2.16 7.72 -0.16
N SER A 39 -1.35 8.57 -0.79
CA SER A 39 0.07 8.27 -1.06
C SER A 39 0.90 8.20 0.22
N PHE A 40 0.66 9.09 1.19
CA PHE A 40 1.34 9.04 2.49
C PHE A 40 0.95 7.79 3.29
N LEU A 41 -0.32 7.40 3.25
CA LEU A 41 -0.80 6.18 3.89
C LEU A 41 -0.13 4.95 3.27
N LEU A 42 -0.12 4.86 1.93
CA LEU A 42 0.58 3.78 1.23
C LEU A 42 2.06 3.70 1.56
N PHE A 43 2.74 4.85 1.54
CA PHE A 43 4.16 4.92 1.87
C PHE A 43 4.42 4.43 3.31
N SER A 44 3.53 4.76 4.25
CA SER A 44 3.67 4.32 5.63
C SER A 44 3.44 2.81 5.78
N LEU A 45 2.41 2.26 5.13
CA LEU A 45 2.10 0.83 5.14
C LEU A 45 3.23 -0.01 4.53
N ILE A 46 3.73 0.39 3.35
CA ILE A 46 4.80 -0.34 2.66
C ILE A 46 6.10 -0.28 3.48
N THR A 47 6.41 0.87 4.07
CA THR A 47 7.62 1.01 4.91
C THR A 47 7.53 0.12 6.14
N GLY A 48 6.37 0.08 6.81
CA GLY A 48 6.15 -0.82 7.94
C GLY A 48 6.33 -2.29 7.58
N HIS A 49 5.73 -2.72 6.46
CA HIS A 49 5.88 -4.08 5.94
C HIS A 49 7.35 -4.44 5.66
N TRP A 50 8.09 -3.56 4.98
CA TRP A 50 9.51 -3.79 4.69
C TRP A 50 10.38 -3.86 5.94
N VAL A 51 10.18 -2.95 6.90
CA VAL A 51 10.94 -2.95 8.16
C VAL A 51 10.72 -4.26 8.91
N TYR A 52 9.48 -4.74 8.99
CA TYR A 52 9.18 -6.01 9.64
C TYR A 52 9.86 -7.20 8.95
N GLN A 53 9.80 -7.25 7.62
CA GLN A 53 10.45 -8.31 6.83
C GLN A 53 11.97 -8.32 7.04
N LEU A 54 12.60 -7.15 7.14
CA LEU A 54 14.03 -7.05 7.44
C LEU A 54 14.36 -7.59 8.84
N ILE A 55 13.62 -7.18 9.88
CA ILE A 55 13.82 -7.68 11.25
C ILE A 55 13.75 -9.20 11.28
N ARG A 56 12.73 -9.77 10.65
CA ARG A 56 12.51 -11.21 10.60
C ARG A 56 13.63 -11.97 9.86
N ILE A 57 14.20 -11.39 8.80
CA ILE A 57 15.34 -11.98 8.11
C ILE A 57 16.57 -12.00 9.03
N PHE A 58 16.83 -10.93 9.78
CA PHE A 58 17.94 -10.91 10.75
C PHE A 58 17.75 -11.92 11.88
N GLU A 59 16.53 -12.06 12.42
CA GLU A 59 16.20 -13.10 13.41
C GLU A 59 16.46 -14.52 12.87
N LEU A 60 16.07 -14.79 11.62
CA LEU A 60 16.37 -16.07 10.98
C LEU A 60 17.89 -16.33 10.88
N VAL A 61 18.64 -15.33 10.39
CA VAL A 61 20.10 -15.46 10.21
C VAL A 61 20.79 -15.73 11.55
N THR A 62 20.39 -15.01 12.60
CA THR A 62 20.95 -15.21 13.95
C THR A 62 20.60 -16.57 14.55
N GLN A 63 19.39 -17.09 14.32
CA GLN A 63 19.02 -18.44 14.78
C GLN A 63 19.80 -19.56 14.08
N ILE A 64 20.01 -19.42 12.76
CA ILE A 64 20.84 -20.36 11.98
C ILE A 64 22.28 -20.35 12.52
N GLN A 65 22.82 -19.16 12.78
CA GLN A 65 24.19 -19.01 13.30
C GLN A 65 24.35 -19.63 14.71
N ASN A 66 23.34 -19.53 15.56
CA ASN A 66 23.39 -20.06 16.92
C ASN A 66 23.03 -21.57 17.04
N ASN A 67 22.85 -22.29 15.92
CA ASN A 67 22.59 -23.74 15.88
C ASN A 67 21.35 -24.24 16.67
N PHE A 68 20.39 -23.35 16.95
CA PHE A 68 19.22 -23.64 17.80
C PHE A 68 18.08 -24.41 17.10
N GLY A 69 18.24 -24.84 15.85
CA GLY A 69 17.25 -25.65 15.15
C GLY A 69 17.37 -25.61 13.64
N SER A 70 16.82 -26.61 12.97
CA SER A 70 16.72 -26.63 11.51
C SER A 70 15.83 -25.47 11.01
N PRO A 71 16.18 -24.79 9.89
CA PRO A 71 15.44 -23.62 9.39
C PRO A 71 13.93 -23.87 9.23
N ASN A 72 13.57 -25.11 8.91
CA ASN A 72 12.19 -25.55 8.76
C ASN A 72 11.34 -25.38 10.02
N ILE A 73 11.89 -25.44 11.24
CA ILE A 73 11.12 -25.30 12.48
C ILE A 73 10.74 -23.83 12.71
N PHE A 74 11.65 -22.90 12.38
CA PHE A 74 11.38 -21.46 12.42
C PHE A 74 10.36 -21.04 11.37
N PHE A 75 10.45 -21.63 10.17
CA PHE A 75 9.41 -21.47 9.15
C PHE A 75 8.13 -22.23 9.49
N ALA A 76 8.12 -23.26 10.34
CA ALA A 76 6.90 -23.97 10.75
C ALA A 76 6.10 -23.22 11.84
N ASN A 77 6.75 -22.33 12.60
CA ASN A 77 6.06 -21.47 13.57
C ASN A 77 5.53 -20.20 12.89
N LEU A 78 4.57 -20.38 11.96
CA LEU A 78 3.92 -19.29 11.21
C LEU A 78 2.75 -18.66 11.95
N ALA A 79 2.28 -19.32 13.01
CA ALA A 79 1.19 -18.89 13.86
C ALA A 79 1.55 -17.69 14.76
N ASP A 80 2.78 -17.18 14.67
CA ASP A 80 3.17 -16.01 15.44
C ASP A 80 2.33 -14.81 15.00
N ARG A 81 1.61 -14.19 15.94
CA ARG A 81 0.59 -13.15 15.68
C ARG A 81 1.14 -12.02 14.84
N THR A 82 2.45 -11.79 14.93
CA THR A 82 3.18 -10.78 14.20
C THR A 82 3.17 -11.01 12.68
N LYS A 83 3.11 -12.26 12.20
CA LYS A 83 2.99 -12.58 10.77
C LYS A 83 1.60 -12.27 10.22
N VAL A 84 0.55 -12.44 11.01
CA VAL A 84 -0.83 -12.08 10.64
C VAL A 84 -0.96 -10.57 10.47
N ILE A 85 -0.34 -9.82 11.37
CA ILE A 85 -0.34 -8.36 11.31
C ILE A 85 0.40 -7.88 10.07
N ASP A 86 1.58 -8.45 9.78
CA ASP A 86 2.36 -8.09 8.59
C ASP A 86 1.63 -8.37 7.27
N THR A 87 0.98 -9.53 7.15
CA THR A 87 0.19 -9.85 5.96
C THR A 87 -1.01 -8.91 5.81
N ALA A 88 -1.64 -8.48 6.92
CA ALA A 88 -2.68 -7.46 6.87
C ALA A 88 -2.15 -6.09 6.40
N PHE A 89 -0.95 -5.68 6.84
CA PHE A 89 -0.29 -4.46 6.35
C PHE A 89 -0.03 -4.52 4.84
N LEU A 90 0.45 -5.66 4.34
CA LEU A 90 0.65 -5.90 2.92
C LEU A 90 -0.68 -5.81 2.15
N LEU A 91 -1.72 -6.52 2.58
CA LEU A 91 -3.02 -6.51 1.89
C LEU A 91 -3.67 -5.12 1.87
N LEU A 92 -3.57 -4.38 2.99
CA LEU A 92 -4.06 -3.01 3.06
C LEU A 92 -3.30 -2.07 2.09
N SER A 93 -2.00 -2.32 1.88
CA SER A 93 -1.21 -1.57 0.91
C SER A 93 -1.63 -1.85 -0.53
N LEU A 94 -2.03 -3.09 -0.87
CA LEU A 94 -2.57 -3.44 -2.18
C LEU A 94 -3.90 -2.71 -2.42
N ILE A 95 -4.83 -2.81 -1.48
CA ILE A 95 -6.15 -2.16 -1.59
C ILE A 95 -6.02 -0.65 -1.74
N ALA A 96 -5.15 -0.02 -0.95
CA ALA A 96 -4.93 1.42 -1.05
C ALA A 96 -4.26 1.81 -2.39
N SER A 97 -3.43 0.94 -2.97
CA SER A 97 -2.82 1.14 -4.28
C SER A 97 -3.88 1.10 -5.38
N ASP A 98 -4.74 0.07 -5.37
CA ASP A 98 -5.87 -0.08 -6.29
C ASP A 98 -6.80 1.13 -6.21
N CYS A 99 -7.16 1.58 -5.00
CA CYS A 99 -7.98 2.78 -4.80
C CYS A 99 -7.40 4.03 -5.46
N ILE A 100 -6.07 4.23 -5.40
CA ILE A 100 -5.40 5.35 -6.07
C ILE A 100 -5.48 5.20 -7.59
N ILE A 101 -5.28 4.00 -8.13
CA ILE A 101 -5.36 3.74 -9.57
C ILE A 101 -6.78 3.98 -10.08
N ILE A 102 -7.80 3.49 -9.36
CA ILE A 102 -9.21 3.70 -9.67
C ILE A 102 -9.55 5.19 -9.68
N TYR A 103 -9.12 5.93 -8.66
CA TYR A 103 -9.33 7.38 -8.60
C TYR A 103 -8.69 8.09 -9.81
N ARG A 104 -7.45 7.72 -10.17
CA ARG A 104 -6.78 8.30 -11.35
C ARG A 104 -7.51 7.97 -12.65
N LEU A 105 -7.95 6.73 -12.81
CA LEU A 105 -8.71 6.29 -13.98
C LEU A 105 -10.01 7.10 -14.11
N TRP A 106 -10.74 7.26 -13.01
CA TRP A 106 -12.00 8.03 -12.99
C TRP A 106 -11.80 9.50 -13.39
N VAL A 107 -10.73 10.15 -12.90
CA VAL A 107 -10.40 11.53 -13.27
C VAL A 107 -10.00 11.65 -14.74
N ILE A 108 -9.18 10.72 -15.27
CA ILE A 108 -8.73 10.73 -16.67
C ILE A 108 -9.90 10.60 -17.63
N TRP A 109 -10.89 9.77 -17.28
CA TRP A 109 -12.09 9.57 -18.09
C TRP A 109 -13.17 10.64 -17.86
N GLY A 110 -12.83 11.78 -17.24
CA GLY A 110 -13.77 12.89 -17.08
C GLY A 110 -14.95 12.56 -16.18
N TYR A 111 -14.73 11.79 -15.12
CA TYR A 111 -15.73 11.41 -14.12
C TYR A 111 -16.82 10.43 -14.59
N HIS A 112 -16.61 9.74 -15.72
CA HIS A 112 -17.52 8.69 -16.19
C HIS A 112 -17.38 7.41 -15.36
N TRP A 113 -18.43 7.05 -14.59
CA TRP A 113 -18.42 5.89 -13.69
C TRP A 113 -18.36 4.53 -14.39
N GLN A 114 -18.77 4.43 -15.66
CA GLN A 114 -18.83 3.17 -16.39
C GLN A 114 -17.47 2.43 -16.46
N VAL A 115 -16.36 3.19 -16.54
CA VAL A 115 -15.01 2.63 -16.63
C VAL A 115 -14.42 2.30 -15.25
N ALA A 116 -14.89 2.99 -14.20
CA ALA A 116 -14.41 2.79 -12.83
C ALA A 116 -15.14 1.66 -12.08
N ILE A 117 -16.34 1.27 -12.52
CA ILE A 117 -17.15 0.23 -11.87
C ILE A 117 -16.46 -1.15 -11.89
N ILE A 118 -15.88 -1.55 -13.02
CA ILE A 118 -15.22 -2.85 -13.15
C ILE A 118 -14.03 -2.95 -12.19
N PRO A 119 -13.07 -2.00 -12.20
CA PRO A 119 -12.00 -1.95 -11.20
C PRO A 119 -12.48 -1.88 -9.75
N ALA A 120 -13.54 -1.10 -9.47
CA ALA A 120 -14.07 -1.00 -8.11
C ALA A 120 -14.64 -2.34 -7.62
N LEU A 121 -15.27 -3.11 -8.52
CA LEU A 121 -15.81 -4.42 -8.18
C LEU A 121 -14.70 -5.42 -7.87
N THR A 122 -13.59 -5.42 -8.63
CA THR A 122 -12.45 -6.30 -8.35
C THR A 122 -11.76 -5.94 -7.05
N THR A 123 -11.60 -4.65 -6.72
CA THR A 123 -11.06 -4.21 -5.42
C THR A 123 -11.98 -4.55 -4.24
N CYS A 124 -13.31 -4.53 -4.42
CA CYS A 124 -14.24 -5.05 -3.42
C CYS A 124 -14.09 -6.57 -3.21
N GLY A 125 -13.84 -7.31 -4.29
CA GLY A 125 -13.49 -8.73 -4.22
C GLY A 125 -12.19 -8.96 -3.47
N LEU A 126 -11.15 -8.16 -3.78
CA LEU A 126 -9.86 -8.18 -3.10
C LEU A 126 -10.01 -7.94 -1.59
N LEU A 127 -10.84 -6.96 -1.18
CA LEU A 127 -11.16 -6.70 0.22
C LEU A 127 -11.76 -7.93 0.92
N ALA A 128 -12.74 -8.58 0.30
CA ALA A 128 -13.37 -9.77 0.87
C ALA A 128 -12.39 -10.95 0.98
N CYS A 129 -11.58 -11.18 -0.06
CA CYS A 129 -10.55 -12.21 -0.05
C CYS A 129 -9.46 -11.92 0.98
N SER A 130 -9.04 -10.67 1.14
CA SER A 130 -8.05 -10.22 2.12
C SER A 130 -8.49 -10.48 3.56
N ILE A 131 -9.77 -10.27 3.87
CA ILE A 131 -10.36 -10.62 5.18
C ILE A 131 -10.31 -12.13 5.39
N GLY A 132 -10.65 -12.92 4.37
CA GLY A 132 -10.54 -14.37 4.39
C GLY A 132 -9.11 -14.85 4.65
N THR A 133 -8.13 -14.28 3.94
CA THR A 133 -6.69 -14.54 4.12
C THR A 133 -6.25 -14.25 5.55
N THR A 134 -6.61 -13.09 6.10
CA THR A 134 -6.25 -12.68 7.47
C THR A 134 -6.91 -13.56 8.53
N TYR A 135 -8.19 -13.93 8.33
CA TYR A 135 -8.90 -14.82 9.24
C TYR A 135 -8.27 -16.21 9.28
N GLN A 136 -7.94 -16.78 8.11
CA GLN A 136 -7.23 -18.06 8.06
C GLN A 136 -5.88 -17.97 8.75
N PHE A 137 -5.12 -16.90 8.50
CA PHE A 137 -3.85 -16.66 9.18
C PHE A 137 -3.97 -16.55 10.70
N SER A 138 -5.06 -16.00 11.23
CA SER A 138 -5.31 -15.94 12.68
C SER A 138 -5.60 -17.29 13.33
N GLN A 139 -6.01 -18.30 12.56
CA GLN A 139 -6.42 -19.61 13.09
C GLN A 139 -5.30 -20.67 12.99
N TYR A 140 -4.14 -20.34 12.42
CA TYR A 140 -3.01 -21.27 12.33
C TYR A 140 -2.46 -21.61 13.72
N GLN A 141 -2.17 -22.89 13.95
CA GLN A 141 -1.40 -23.36 15.10
C GLN A 141 0.04 -23.73 14.69
N ALA A 142 0.96 -23.74 15.66
CA ALA A 142 2.36 -24.07 15.42
C ALA A 142 2.48 -25.52 14.88
N GLY A 143 2.98 -25.67 13.65
CA GLY A 143 3.10 -26.97 12.95
C GLY A 143 2.21 -27.13 11.71
N ASP A 144 1.26 -26.22 11.47
CA ASP A 144 0.42 -26.26 10.27
C ASP A 144 1.11 -25.62 9.05
N ASN A 145 0.96 -26.28 7.90
CA ASN A 145 1.56 -25.83 6.64
C ASN A 145 0.79 -24.62 6.05
N ILE A 146 1.48 -23.51 5.79
CA ILE A 146 0.95 -22.36 5.03
C ILE A 146 0.44 -22.77 3.64
N PHE A 147 1.05 -23.80 3.06
CA PHE A 147 0.72 -24.33 1.74
C PHE A 147 -0.45 -25.32 1.75
N GLN A 148 -1.19 -25.42 2.86
CA GLN A 148 -2.51 -26.06 2.83
C GLN A 148 -3.33 -25.42 1.69
N LEU A 149 -3.92 -26.26 0.84
CA LEU A 149 -4.62 -25.85 -0.38
C LEU A 149 -5.59 -24.68 -0.14
N THR A 150 -6.20 -24.63 1.04
CA THR A 150 -7.17 -23.60 1.44
C THR A 150 -6.57 -22.20 1.48
N SER A 151 -5.40 -22.00 2.08
CA SER A 151 -4.79 -20.67 2.23
C SER A 151 -4.16 -20.19 0.92
N GLY A 152 -3.56 -21.11 0.16
CA GLY A 152 -3.05 -20.81 -1.18
C GLY A 152 -4.14 -20.29 -2.14
N ARG A 153 -5.38 -20.76 -2.01
CA ARG A 153 -6.51 -20.28 -2.81
C ARG A 153 -6.91 -18.85 -2.51
N TRP A 154 -6.87 -18.42 -1.24
CA TRP A 154 -7.18 -17.04 -0.87
C TRP A 154 -6.10 -16.09 -1.37
N ILE A 155 -4.84 -16.45 -1.18
CA ILE A 155 -3.69 -15.67 -1.68
C ILE A 155 -3.71 -15.56 -3.21
N LEU A 156 -4.02 -16.66 -3.91
CA LEU A 156 -4.15 -16.62 -5.37
C LEU A 156 -5.32 -15.73 -5.81
N SER A 157 -6.44 -15.77 -5.09
CA SER A 157 -7.57 -14.87 -5.35
C SER A 157 -7.16 -13.41 -5.17
N ASP A 158 -6.43 -13.09 -4.10
CA ASP A 158 -5.91 -11.74 -3.85
C ASP A 158 -4.99 -11.29 -5.01
N ALA A 159 -4.12 -12.17 -5.50
CA ALA A 159 -3.23 -11.88 -6.63
C ALA A 159 -3.95 -11.70 -7.97
N VAL A 160 -5.09 -12.35 -8.19
CA VAL A 160 -5.88 -12.22 -9.43
C VAL A 160 -6.79 -10.99 -9.41
N LEU A 161 -7.23 -10.56 -8.23
CA LEU A 161 -8.19 -9.46 -8.07
C LEU A 161 -7.54 -8.08 -7.92
N THR A 162 -6.23 -8.01 -7.64
CA THR A 162 -5.47 -6.76 -7.64
C THR A 162 -5.43 -6.14 -9.04
N LEU A 163 -5.45 -4.80 -9.11
CA LEU A 163 -5.56 -4.04 -10.37
C LEU A 163 -4.22 -3.75 -11.06
#